data_AF-A0A936JY69-F1
#
_entry.id   AF-A0A936JY69-F1
#
_cell.length_a   1.000
_cell.length_b   1.000
_cell.length_c   1.000
_cell.angle_alpha   90.00
_cell.angle_beta   90.00
_cell.angle_gamma   90.00
#
_symmetry.space_group_name_H-M   'P 1'
#
loop_
_entity.id
_entity.type
_entity.pdbx_description
1 polymer ?
#
loop_
_entity_poly.entity_id
_entity_poly.type
_entity_poly.pdbx_seq_one_letter_code
_entity_poly.pdbx_strand_id
1 'polypeptide(L)'
;MKNYAFFAVFVLLLLSVGCKSKIDGTALADEVCECRMKTKGMKFDDPERKRIWKECSKIQGDNWMKIVKDKPAEDAFNKRLNECLQEVINGK
;
A
#
# COMPACT_ATOMS: atom_id res chain seq x y z
N MET A 1 44.89 24.56 -39.86
CA MET A 1 44.30 23.29 -39.38
C MET A 1 43.54 23.59 -38.10
N LYS A 2 42.25 23.24 -38.06
CA LYS A 2 41.28 23.68 -37.05
C LYS A 2 41.34 22.73 -35.85
N ASN A 3 41.75 23.23 -34.69
CA ASN A 3 41.78 22.47 -33.43
C ASN A 3 40.42 22.59 -32.74
N TYR A 4 39.51 21.66 -33.03
CA TYR A 4 38.29 21.47 -32.25
C TYR A 4 38.54 20.36 -31.24
N ALA A 5 39.04 20.71 -30.07
CA ALA A 5 39.29 19.74 -29.01
C ALA A 5 39.03 20.38 -27.64
N PHE A 6 37.83 20.87 -27.38
CA PHE A 6 37.36 21.19 -26.03
C PHE A 6 35.83 21.29 -26.08
N PHE A 7 35.14 20.79 -25.05
CA PHE A 7 33.67 20.67 -24.88
C PHE A 7 33.04 19.34 -25.32
N ALA A 8 33.38 18.25 -24.62
CA ALA A 8 32.59 17.02 -24.64
C ALA A 8 32.46 16.36 -23.26
N VAL A 9 32.39 17.13 -22.17
CA VAL A 9 32.21 16.58 -20.82
C VAL A 9 31.33 17.52 -20.01
N PHE A 10 29.99 17.49 -20.16
CA PHE A 10 29.09 18.01 -19.11
C PHE A 10 27.59 17.68 -19.32
N VAL A 11 27.21 16.48 -19.78
CA VAL A 11 25.77 16.07 -19.78
C VAL A 11 25.62 14.58 -19.47
N LEU A 12 26.03 14.15 -18.29
CA LEU A 12 25.85 12.74 -17.83
C LEU A 12 25.40 12.64 -16.37
N LEU A 13 24.85 13.72 -15.81
CA LEU A 13 24.46 13.84 -14.40
C LEU A 13 22.94 14.05 -14.20
N LEU A 14 22.09 13.40 -15.01
CA LEU A 14 20.62 13.48 -14.88
C LEU A 14 19.92 12.14 -14.62
N LEU A 15 20.66 11.05 -14.36
CA LEU A 15 20.06 9.73 -14.07
C LEU A 15 19.96 9.37 -12.59
N SER A 16 20.18 10.30 -11.67
CA SER A 16 19.73 10.13 -10.28
C SER A 16 18.23 10.45 -10.15
N VAL A 17 17.41 9.79 -10.98
CA VAL A 17 15.98 9.63 -10.65
C VAL A 17 15.97 8.79 -9.39
N GLY A 18 15.85 9.48 -8.26
CA GLY A 18 15.88 8.88 -6.94
C GLY A 18 14.98 7.66 -6.92
N CYS A 19 15.58 6.52 -6.64
CA CYS A 19 14.87 5.30 -6.27
C CYS A 19 14.20 5.59 -4.92
N LYS A 20 13.12 6.39 -4.92
CA LYS A 20 12.22 6.52 -3.78
C LYS A 20 11.68 5.12 -3.58
N SER A 21 12.04 4.50 -2.46
CA SER A 21 11.46 3.24 -1.99
C SER A 21 9.95 3.31 -2.23
N LYS A 22 9.47 2.49 -3.18
CA LYS A 22 8.05 2.45 -3.52
C LYS A 22 7.31 1.92 -2.30
N ILE A 23 6.26 2.63 -1.90
CA ILE A 23 5.41 2.20 -0.78
C ILE A 23 4.72 0.89 -1.21
N ASP A 24 4.87 -0.15 -0.40
CA ASP A 24 4.27 -1.46 -0.68
C ASP A 24 2.80 -1.47 -0.26
N GLY A 25 1.91 -1.43 -1.26
CA GLY A 25 0.47 -1.51 -1.03
C GLY A 25 0.01 -2.84 -0.41
N THR A 26 0.71 -3.94 -0.65
CA THR A 26 0.35 -5.25 -0.07
C THR A 26 0.60 -5.24 1.43
N ALA A 27 1.79 -4.79 1.85
CA ALA A 27 2.14 -4.72 3.27
C ALA A 27 1.18 -3.81 4.05
N LEU A 28 0.78 -2.67 3.48
CA LEU A 28 -0.20 -1.78 4.09
C LEU A 28 -1.60 -2.40 4.18
N ALA A 29 -1.99 -3.26 3.24
CA ALA A 29 -3.25 -3.99 3.30
C ALA A 29 -3.20 -5.13 4.33
N ASP A 30 -2.04 -5.76 4.53
CA ASP A 30 -1.85 -6.77 5.57
C ASP A 30 -2.06 -6.19 6.98
N GLU A 31 -1.61 -4.97 7.26
CA GLU A 31 -1.90 -4.29 8.55
C GLU A 31 -3.41 -4.15 8.80
N VAL A 32 -4.18 -3.79 7.76
CA VAL A 32 -5.65 -3.71 7.84
C VAL A 32 -6.24 -5.11 8.01
N CYS A 33 -5.68 -6.10 7.33
CA CYS A 33 -6.15 -7.47 7.40
C CYS A 33 -5.96 -8.06 8.79
N GLU A 34 -4.77 -7.93 9.38
CA GLU A 34 -4.45 -8.34 10.74
C GLU A 34 -5.44 -7.73 11.75
N CYS A 35 -5.80 -6.46 11.56
CA CYS A 35 -6.84 -5.82 12.35
C CYS A 35 -8.21 -6.51 12.17
N ARG A 36 -8.65 -6.73 10.92
CA ARG A 36 -9.97 -7.34 10.63
C ARG A 36 -10.06 -8.77 11.11
N MET A 37 -8.95 -9.52 11.10
CA MET A 37 -8.87 -10.90 11.57
C MET A 37 -9.18 -11.04 13.07
N LYS A 38 -9.03 -9.97 13.87
CA LYS A 38 -9.50 -9.95 15.27
C LYS A 38 -11.01 -10.15 15.39
N THR A 39 -11.76 -9.90 14.33
CA THR A 39 -13.22 -10.10 14.29
C THR A 39 -13.64 -11.49 13.82
N LYS A 40 -12.69 -12.34 13.45
CA LYS A 40 -12.95 -13.70 12.98
C LYS A 40 -13.66 -14.50 14.07
N GLY A 41 -14.77 -15.15 13.71
CA GLY A 41 -15.60 -15.92 14.64
C GLY A 41 -16.58 -15.08 15.47
N MET A 42 -16.53 -13.74 15.40
CA MET A 42 -17.53 -12.89 16.06
C MET A 42 -18.83 -12.83 15.26
N LYS A 43 -19.97 -12.82 15.95
CA LYS A 43 -21.28 -12.62 15.31
C LYS A 43 -21.37 -11.25 14.66
N PHE A 44 -22.19 -11.12 13.62
CA PHE A 44 -22.33 -9.87 12.86
C PHE A 44 -22.89 -8.70 13.70
N ASP A 45 -23.79 -9.00 14.64
CA ASP A 45 -24.44 -8.03 15.51
C ASP A 45 -23.62 -7.67 16.76
N ASP A 46 -22.52 -8.38 17.01
CA ASP A 46 -21.63 -8.18 18.15
C ASP A 46 -21.12 -6.72 18.21
N PRO A 47 -21.38 -5.98 19.31
CA PRO A 47 -20.91 -4.61 19.48
C PRO A 47 -19.37 -4.47 19.42
N GLU A 48 -18.64 -5.47 19.90
CA GLU A 48 -17.18 -5.49 19.85
C GLU A 48 -16.69 -5.67 18.42
N ARG A 49 -17.33 -6.55 17.63
CA ARG A 49 -17.05 -6.65 16.19
C ARG A 49 -17.20 -5.29 15.51
N LYS A 50 -18.30 -4.58 15.77
CA LYS A 50 -18.55 -3.23 15.20
C LYS A 50 -17.47 -2.23 15.61
N ARG A 51 -17.03 -2.25 16.88
CA ARG A 51 -15.95 -1.40 17.39
C ARG A 51 -14.64 -1.68 16.65
N ILE A 52 -14.23 -2.94 16.56
CA ILE A 52 -12.99 -3.34 15.88
C ILE A 52 -13.04 -2.98 14.39
N TRP A 53 -14.16 -3.23 13.71
CA TRP A 53 -14.31 -2.83 12.30
C TRP A 53 -14.11 -1.33 12.08
N LYS A 54 -14.63 -0.49 12.99
CA LYS A 54 -14.41 0.96 12.95
C LYS A 54 -12.92 1.32 13.11
N GLU A 55 -12.21 0.64 14.01
CA GLU A 55 -10.76 0.82 14.18
C GLU A 55 -9.99 0.42 12.92
N CYS A 56 -10.32 -0.73 12.32
CA CYS A 56 -9.68 -1.18 11.09
C CYS A 56 -9.98 -0.27 9.89
N SER A 57 -11.18 0.32 9.81
CA SER A 57 -11.51 1.32 8.79
C SER A 57 -10.65 2.58 8.92
N LYS A 58 -10.27 2.98 10.14
CA LYS A 58 -9.35 4.10 10.34
C LYS A 58 -7.96 3.78 9.79
N ILE A 59 -7.41 2.61 10.15
CA ILE A 59 -6.11 2.14 9.65
C ILE A 59 -6.13 2.06 8.12
N GLN A 60 -7.21 1.54 7.54
CA GLN A 60 -7.38 1.48 6.10
C GLN A 60 -7.34 2.87 5.45
N GLY A 61 -8.04 3.85 6.03
CA GLY A 61 -8.01 5.23 5.54
C GLY A 61 -6.62 5.85 5.62
N ASP A 62 -5.94 5.70 6.77
CA ASP A 62 -4.59 6.21 6.99
C ASP A 62 -3.58 5.59 6.02
N ASN A 63 -3.71 4.28 5.73
CA ASN A 63 -2.87 3.58 4.78
C ASN A 63 -3.20 3.92 3.33
N TRP A 64 -4.49 4.07 2.99
CA TRP A 64 -4.92 4.50 1.66
C TRP A 64 -4.32 5.85 1.27
N MET A 65 -4.27 6.83 2.20
CA MET A 65 -3.69 8.15 1.94
C MET A 65 -2.19 8.11 1.59
N LYS A 66 -1.47 7.04 1.99
CA LYS A 66 -0.05 6.85 1.64
C LYS A 66 0.13 6.40 0.18
N ILE A 67 -0.88 5.75 -0.40
CA ILE A 67 -0.78 5.07 -1.70
C ILE A 67 -1.73 5.60 -2.78
N VAL A 68 -2.74 6.42 -2.47
CA VAL A 68 -3.78 6.96 -3.39
C VAL A 68 -3.28 7.77 -4.60
N LYS A 69 -1.96 7.86 -4.79
CA LYS A 69 -1.33 8.48 -5.97
C LYS A 69 -0.37 7.53 -6.68
N ASP A 70 -0.25 6.29 -6.23
CA ASP A 70 0.58 5.22 -6.81
C ASP A 70 -0.35 4.07 -7.19
N LYS A 71 -0.88 4.15 -8.42
CA LYS A 71 -1.86 3.19 -8.94
C LYS A 71 -1.45 1.71 -8.77
N PRO A 72 -0.19 1.30 -9.06
CA PRO A 72 0.29 -0.03 -8.71
C PRO A 72 0.14 -0.41 -7.23
N ALA A 73 0.47 0.49 -6.31
CA ALA A 73 0.31 0.23 -4.88
C ALA A 73 -1.17 0.19 -4.46
N GLU A 74 -2.01 1.07 -5.02
CA GLU A 74 -3.47 1.02 -4.81
C GLU A 74 -4.07 -0.32 -5.25
N ASP A 75 -3.68 -0.81 -6.43
CA ASP A 75 -4.17 -2.07 -6.96
C ASP A 75 -3.75 -3.26 -6.08
N ALA A 76 -2.48 -3.28 -5.66
CA ALA A 76 -1.98 -4.29 -4.73
C ALA A 76 -2.74 -4.26 -3.39
N PHE A 77 -2.96 -3.06 -2.83
CA PHE A 77 -3.69 -2.86 -1.60
C PHE A 77 -5.14 -3.34 -1.69
N ASN A 78 -5.87 -2.92 -2.74
CA ASN A 78 -7.27 -3.29 -2.94
C ASN A 78 -7.43 -4.79 -3.20
N LYS A 79 -6.54 -5.39 -4.00
CA LYS A 79 -6.54 -6.83 -4.26
C LYS A 79 -6.40 -7.60 -2.95
N ARG A 80 -5.39 -7.26 -2.14
CA ARG A 80 -5.12 -7.94 -0.87
C ARG A 80 -6.26 -7.77 0.14
N LEU A 81 -6.88 -6.58 0.22
CA LEU A 81 -8.05 -6.37 1.08
C LEU A 81 -9.26 -7.22 0.69
N ASN A 82 -9.47 -7.46 -0.61
CA ASN A 82 -10.55 -8.32 -1.08
C ASN A 82 -10.31 -9.78 -0.72
N GLU A 83 -9.07 -10.27 -0.89
CA GLU A 83 -8.66 -11.61 -0.46
C GLU A 83 -8.85 -11.78 1.06
N CYS A 84 -8.40 -10.81 1.84
CA CYS A 84 -8.56 -10.80 3.30
C CYS A 84 -10.03 -10.85 3.73
N LEU A 85 -10.93 -10.12 3.04
CA LEU A 85 -12.35 -10.15 3.39
C LEU A 85 -12.93 -11.58 3.27
N GLN A 86 -12.50 -12.33 2.27
CA GLN A 86 -12.88 -13.74 2.12
C GLN A 86 -12.34 -14.59 3.27
N GLU A 87 -11.09 -14.37 3.70
CA GLU A 87 -10.48 -15.09 4.84
C GLU A 87 -11.22 -14.83 6.17
N VAL A 88 -11.65 -13.59 6.39
CA VAL A 88 -12.41 -13.17 7.58
C VAL A 88 -13.81 -13.79 7.59
N ILE A 89 -14.48 -13.84 6.43
CA ILE A 89 -15.84 -14.39 6.30
C ILE A 89 -15.84 -15.91 6.34
N ASN A 90 -14.97 -16.56 5.55
CA ASN A 90 -15.13 -17.98 5.26
C ASN A 90 -14.66 -18.87 6.39
N GLY A 91 -13.72 -18.43 7.24
CA GLY A 91 -13.43 -19.09 8.51
C GLY A 91 -13.22 -20.61 8.49
N LYS A 92 -12.94 -21.19 7.32
CA LYS A 92 -12.44 -22.52 6.96
C LYS A 92 -12.16 -22.49 5.46
#